data_AF-A0A846XXL0-F1
#
_entry.id   AF-A0A846XXL0-F1
#
_cell.length_a   1.000
_cell.length_b   1.000
_cell.length_c   1.000
_cell.angle_alpha   90.00
_cell.angle_beta   90.00
_cell.angle_gamma   90.00
#
_symmetry.space_group_name_H-M   'P 1'
#
loop_
_entity.id
_entity.type
_entity.pdbx_description
1 polymer ?
#
loop_
_entity_poly.entity_id
_entity_poly.type
_entity_poly.pdbx_seq_one_letter_code
_entity_poly.pdbx_strand_id
1 'polypeptide(L)'
;MRLLTAAIAAVALTVTGCGGSEPAPAPVDEPTIDPGALDFGPYDPTPRDMGKPKNPEQAAIFEAERLGNYMPLPMDIDPAFVYNGMLQTLTFIDPKESLLRDFADLGHFAEDAPDLISGFVNYGKNDPDNYGIELVNAAMIFPSEQRATEVAAALERRDFTTDPQMQAVAIPNYPQAHAHWVPTQQVIDVWYPVGRLVLYTSIYDQAKSYFNKVDLPDLVARATRSLDKVVPAVTKFTPTPPDKLMDQPVDIDGMLGRTMVRPQAAQGEWLNPPGVYTGLQGLAFDSDPADTRKWWEAVGVDRFADYGNLVIRTRDAAAAKDAVEELAGSAKKFKPAAAPKNLPIAQCREYTGPVQQAIRFYCAVNQGRYVGQSAAEQLLDAQQRISAQYAIFVKADKE
;
A
#
# COMPACT_ATOMS: atom_id res chain seq x y z
N MET A 1 -14.21 -67.73 51.09
CA MET A 1 -14.41 -67.53 52.55
C MET A 1 -13.14 -66.90 53.11
N ARG A 2 -13.31 -65.73 53.75
CA ARG A 2 -12.35 -64.93 54.54
C ARG A 2 -11.36 -64.01 53.80
N LEU A 3 -11.70 -62.71 53.93
CA LEU A 3 -10.92 -61.48 53.81
C LEU A 3 -9.62 -61.49 54.62
N LEU A 4 -8.61 -60.73 54.18
CA LEU A 4 -8.00 -59.65 54.98
C LEU A 4 -6.97 -58.82 54.18
N THR A 5 -7.00 -57.53 54.46
CA THR A 5 -6.34 -56.38 53.84
C THR A 5 -4.99 -56.06 54.50
N ALA A 6 -4.04 -55.46 53.75
CA ALA A 6 -2.90 -54.57 54.13
C ALA A 6 -1.60 -54.97 53.37
N ALA A 7 -0.60 -54.13 53.07
CA ALA A 7 -0.40 -52.70 52.84
C ALA A 7 1.08 -52.53 52.40
N ILE A 8 1.30 -51.83 51.27
CA ILE A 8 2.42 -50.91 50.91
C ILE A 8 3.88 -51.30 51.25
N ALA A 9 4.72 -51.41 50.19
CA ALA A 9 5.97 -50.64 50.02
C ALA A 9 6.61 -50.95 48.65
N ALA A 10 6.47 -50.03 47.68
CA ALA A 10 7.26 -50.06 46.45
C ALA A 10 8.19 -48.85 46.44
N VAL A 11 9.47 -49.12 46.65
CA VAL A 11 10.58 -48.18 46.55
C VAL A 11 10.79 -47.86 45.06
N ALA A 12 10.60 -46.60 44.67
CA ALA A 12 11.00 -46.10 43.36
C ALA A 12 12.23 -45.19 43.53
N LEU A 13 13.36 -45.65 42.99
CA LEU A 13 14.63 -44.95 42.93
C LEU A 13 14.49 -43.67 42.10
N THR A 14 14.61 -42.51 42.74
CA THR A 14 14.76 -41.23 42.03
C THR A 14 16.22 -41.07 41.58
N VAL A 15 16.42 -41.05 40.27
CA VAL A 15 17.69 -40.68 39.63
C VAL A 15 17.97 -39.20 39.94
N THR A 16 19.07 -38.94 40.64
CA THR A 16 19.65 -37.62 40.82
C THR A 16 20.31 -37.16 39.52
N GLY A 17 19.61 -36.35 38.73
CA GLY A 17 20.19 -35.58 37.64
C GLY A 17 20.45 -34.15 38.11
N CYS A 18 21.71 -33.83 38.41
CA CYS A 18 22.14 -32.43 38.56
C CYS A 18 22.16 -31.77 37.18
N GLY A 19 21.18 -30.92 36.92
CA GLY A 19 21.21 -29.95 35.83
C GLY A 19 20.56 -28.69 36.36
N GLY A 20 21.37 -27.70 36.75
CA GLY A 20 20.87 -26.42 37.24
C GLY A 20 20.01 -25.78 36.18
N SER A 21 18.70 -25.72 36.42
CA SER A 21 17.80 -24.81 35.74
C SER A 21 18.14 -23.41 36.22
N GLU A 22 18.97 -22.69 35.46
CA GLU A 22 18.90 -21.24 35.49
C GLU A 22 17.44 -20.87 35.23
N PRO A 23 16.80 -20.07 36.11
CA PRO A 23 15.48 -19.55 35.80
C PRO A 23 15.60 -18.82 34.46
N ALA A 24 14.72 -19.15 33.51
CA ALA A 24 14.53 -18.32 32.34
C ALA A 24 14.42 -16.87 32.80
N PRO A 25 15.09 -15.90 32.15
CA PRO A 25 15.00 -14.52 32.56
C PRO A 25 13.51 -14.16 32.68
N ALA A 26 13.12 -13.59 33.83
CA ALA A 26 11.78 -13.06 33.98
C ALA A 26 11.50 -12.14 32.77
N PRO A 27 10.29 -12.15 32.19
CA PRO A 27 9.93 -11.18 31.17
C PRO A 27 10.31 -9.80 31.70
N VAL A 28 11.15 -9.08 30.97
CA VAL A 28 11.44 -7.69 31.32
C VAL A 28 10.10 -6.99 31.24
N ASP A 29 9.56 -6.55 32.39
CA ASP A 29 8.33 -5.79 32.42
C ASP A 29 8.49 -4.61 31.46
N GLU A 30 7.60 -4.51 30.48
CA GLU A 30 7.60 -3.36 29.58
C GLU A 30 7.47 -2.08 30.42
N PRO A 31 8.27 -1.04 30.14
CA PRO A 31 8.19 0.19 30.90
C PRO A 31 6.76 0.71 30.84
N THR A 32 6.15 0.93 32.01
CA THR A 32 4.83 1.56 32.08
C THR A 32 4.98 3.00 31.60
N ILE A 33 4.49 3.27 30.40
CA ILE A 33 4.51 4.60 29.78
C ILE A 33 3.20 5.31 30.10
N ASP A 34 3.28 6.49 30.70
CA ASP A 34 2.12 7.37 30.90
C ASP A 34 1.88 8.20 29.63
N PRO A 35 0.77 8.01 28.89
CA PRO A 35 0.47 8.79 27.70
C PRO A 35 0.36 10.30 27.99
N GLY A 36 0.02 10.69 29.22
CA GLY A 36 -0.05 12.10 29.63
C GLY A 36 1.31 12.79 29.80
N ALA A 37 2.39 12.01 29.90
CA ALA A 37 3.76 12.52 30.03
C ALA A 37 4.51 12.64 28.69
N LEU A 38 3.90 12.20 27.59
CA LEU A 38 4.50 12.21 26.26
C LEU A 38 4.57 13.62 25.66
N ASP A 39 5.63 13.90 24.91
CA ASP A 39 5.74 15.13 24.11
C ASP A 39 5.26 14.86 22.69
N PHE A 40 4.00 15.19 22.40
CA PHE A 40 3.40 15.11 21.07
C PHE A 40 3.35 16.46 20.33
N GLY A 41 3.97 17.51 20.89
CA GLY A 41 3.98 18.83 20.26
C GLY A 41 2.57 19.33 19.88
N PRO A 42 2.36 19.79 18.64
CA PRO A 42 1.06 20.29 18.17
C PRO A 42 0.10 19.18 17.69
N TYR A 43 0.50 17.91 17.73
CA TYR A 43 -0.25 16.80 17.12
C TYR A 43 -1.35 16.29 18.05
N ASP A 44 -2.56 16.09 17.51
CA ASP A 44 -3.70 15.58 18.29
C ASP A 44 -3.55 14.07 18.57
N PRO A 45 -3.35 13.66 19.84
CA PRO A 45 -3.03 12.29 20.22
C PRO A 45 -4.27 11.43 20.46
N THR A 46 -5.40 11.74 19.81
CA THR A 46 -6.71 11.10 20.07
C THR A 46 -7.11 10.21 18.89
N PRO A 47 -7.55 8.96 19.14
CA PRO A 47 -8.15 8.13 18.09
C PRO A 47 -9.47 8.73 17.60
N ARG A 48 -9.91 8.33 16.41
CA ARG A 48 -11.09 8.90 15.75
C ARG A 48 -12.01 7.82 15.21
N ASP A 49 -13.31 8.07 15.30
CA ASP A 49 -14.28 7.39 14.46
C ASP A 49 -14.36 8.12 13.12
N MET A 50 -13.95 7.43 12.06
CA MET A 50 -13.98 7.98 10.71
C MET A 50 -15.40 7.99 10.11
N GLY A 51 -16.31 7.17 10.65
CA GLY A 51 -17.71 7.13 10.28
C GLY A 51 -17.96 6.85 8.79
N LYS A 52 -18.89 7.60 8.23
CA LYS A 52 -19.28 7.58 6.81
C LYS A 52 -18.68 8.76 6.05
N PRO A 53 -18.59 8.69 4.70
CA PRO A 53 -18.14 9.80 3.88
C PRO A 53 -18.94 11.09 4.17
N LYS A 54 -18.25 12.22 4.19
CA LYS A 54 -18.83 13.54 4.43
C LYS A 54 -19.44 14.15 3.18
N ASN A 55 -19.02 13.70 2.00
CA ASN A 55 -19.50 14.16 0.70
C ASN A 55 -19.25 13.08 -0.38
N PRO A 56 -19.85 13.23 -1.59
CA PRO A 56 -19.70 12.26 -2.67
C PRO A 56 -18.26 12.05 -3.18
N GLU A 57 -17.44 13.11 -3.23
CA GLU A 57 -16.03 13.00 -3.65
C GLU A 57 -15.24 12.09 -2.72
N GLN A 58 -15.42 12.27 -1.41
CA GLN A 58 -14.81 11.43 -0.39
C GLN A 58 -15.30 9.98 -0.50
N ALA A 59 -16.59 9.77 -0.78
CA ALA A 59 -17.12 8.42 -0.97
C ALA A 59 -16.52 7.72 -2.21
N ALA A 60 -16.31 8.47 -3.29
CA ALA A 60 -15.68 7.98 -4.51
C ALA A 60 -14.20 7.61 -4.28
N ILE A 61 -13.45 8.44 -3.55
CA ILE A 61 -12.06 8.16 -3.15
C ILE A 61 -11.98 6.84 -2.37
N PHE A 62 -12.81 6.64 -1.35
CA PHE A 62 -12.78 5.40 -0.56
C PHE A 62 -13.17 4.17 -1.37
N GLU A 63 -14.03 4.32 -2.38
CA GLU A 63 -14.31 3.24 -3.30
C GLU A 63 -13.10 2.90 -4.20
N ALA A 64 -12.30 3.89 -4.60
CA ALA A 64 -11.03 3.66 -5.30
C ALA A 64 -9.99 2.97 -4.40
N GLU A 65 -9.92 3.30 -3.11
CA GLU A 65 -9.07 2.58 -2.16
C GLU A 65 -9.47 1.11 -2.04
N ARG A 66 -10.78 0.85 -1.94
CA ARG A 66 -11.31 -0.53 -1.93
C ARG A 66 -10.97 -1.27 -3.21
N LEU A 67 -11.03 -0.62 -4.38
CA LEU A 67 -10.57 -1.19 -5.64
C LEU A 67 -9.06 -1.47 -5.63
N GLY A 68 -8.25 -0.57 -5.07
CA GLY A 68 -6.80 -0.72 -4.94
C GLY A 68 -6.39 -2.01 -4.22
N ASN A 69 -7.21 -2.49 -3.28
CA ASN A 69 -7.02 -3.79 -2.61
C ASN A 69 -7.09 -5.02 -3.53
N TYR A 70 -7.59 -4.86 -4.75
CA TYR A 70 -7.70 -5.92 -5.75
C TYR A 70 -6.76 -5.71 -6.94
N MET A 71 -6.02 -4.61 -6.97
CA MET A 71 -5.02 -4.34 -8.00
C MET A 71 -3.73 -5.09 -7.66
N PRO A 72 -3.26 -6.00 -8.53
CA PRO A 72 -1.97 -6.65 -8.32
C PRO A 72 -0.82 -5.64 -8.32
N LEU A 73 0.23 -5.94 -7.56
CA LEU A 73 1.46 -5.17 -7.61
C LEU A 73 2.18 -5.41 -8.95
N PRO A 74 2.90 -4.42 -9.51
CA PRO A 74 3.66 -4.61 -10.73
C PRO A 74 4.58 -5.84 -10.73
N MET A 75 5.28 -6.09 -9.61
CA MET A 75 6.14 -7.27 -9.43
C MET A 75 5.40 -8.62 -9.46
N ASP A 76 4.10 -8.66 -9.11
CA ASP A 76 3.27 -9.86 -9.18
C ASP A 76 2.70 -10.07 -10.61
N ILE A 77 2.66 -8.99 -11.40
CA ILE A 77 2.28 -9.01 -12.81
C ILE A 77 3.43 -9.54 -13.66
N ASP A 78 4.59 -8.90 -13.54
CA ASP A 78 5.83 -9.30 -14.20
C ASP A 78 7.00 -9.06 -13.23
N PRO A 79 7.78 -10.09 -12.88
CA PRO A 79 8.88 -9.97 -11.91
C PRO A 79 10.02 -9.06 -12.38
N ALA A 80 10.02 -8.60 -13.63
CA ALA A 80 10.94 -7.58 -14.09
C ALA A 80 10.71 -6.21 -13.40
N PHE A 81 9.47 -5.89 -12.98
CA PHE A 81 9.15 -4.62 -12.35
C PHE A 81 9.46 -4.64 -10.85
N VAL A 82 10.74 -4.48 -10.52
CA VAL A 82 11.25 -4.56 -9.13
C VAL A 82 11.17 -3.23 -8.37
N TYR A 83 10.92 -2.12 -9.06
CA TYR A 83 10.73 -0.79 -8.47
C TYR A 83 9.28 -0.35 -8.63
N ASN A 84 8.69 0.20 -7.56
CA ASN A 84 7.38 0.83 -7.61
C ASN A 84 7.50 2.35 -7.68
N GLY A 85 6.58 2.98 -8.40
CA GLY A 85 6.35 4.40 -8.28
C GLY A 85 5.45 4.73 -7.10
N MET A 86 6.01 4.78 -5.89
CA MET A 86 5.26 5.10 -4.68
C MET A 86 4.43 6.40 -4.84
N LEU A 87 5.03 7.44 -5.42
CA LEU A 87 4.39 8.75 -5.59
C LEU A 87 3.39 8.79 -6.76
N GLN A 88 3.46 7.80 -7.64
CA GLN A 88 2.61 7.67 -8.83
C GLN A 88 1.47 6.69 -8.62
N THR A 89 1.55 5.86 -7.58
CA THR A 89 0.47 4.97 -7.16
C THR A 89 -0.59 5.80 -6.44
N LEU A 90 -1.74 5.99 -7.08
CA LEU A 90 -2.72 6.97 -6.64
C LEU A 90 -4.16 6.45 -6.75
N THR A 91 -4.99 6.84 -5.79
CA THR A 91 -6.44 6.93 -6.02
C THR A 91 -6.76 8.25 -6.71
N PHE A 92 -7.76 8.27 -7.58
CA PHE A 92 -8.17 9.50 -8.27
C PHE A 92 -9.68 9.53 -8.54
N ILE A 93 -10.22 10.74 -8.63
CA ILE A 93 -11.56 11.04 -9.18
C ILE A 93 -11.48 11.79 -10.50
N ASP A 94 -10.33 12.38 -10.80
CA ASP A 94 -9.95 12.91 -12.11
C ASP A 94 -8.63 12.25 -12.53
N PRO A 95 -8.59 11.47 -13.62
CA PRO A 95 -7.37 10.80 -14.06
C PRO A 95 -6.26 11.79 -14.45
N LYS A 96 -6.56 13.07 -14.72
CA LYS A 96 -5.56 14.12 -14.97
C LYS A 96 -4.68 14.41 -13.75
N GLU A 97 -5.21 14.16 -12.56
CA GLU A 97 -4.44 14.31 -11.30
C GLU A 97 -3.59 13.07 -10.99
N SER A 98 -3.63 12.04 -11.86
CA SER A 98 -2.85 10.82 -11.75
C SER A 98 -1.73 10.73 -12.80
N LEU A 99 -0.91 9.69 -12.70
CA LEU A 99 0.11 9.34 -13.70
C LEU A 99 -0.46 9.16 -15.11
N LEU A 100 -1.74 8.81 -15.26
CA LEU A 100 -2.35 8.53 -16.56
C LEU A 100 -2.18 9.68 -17.56
N ARG A 101 -2.08 10.93 -17.10
CA ARG A 101 -1.85 12.10 -17.98
C ARG A 101 -0.55 12.04 -18.79
N ASP A 102 0.42 11.24 -18.33
CA ASP A 102 1.73 11.11 -18.96
C ASP A 102 1.75 9.99 -20.01
N PHE A 103 0.68 9.17 -20.08
CA PHE A 103 0.60 7.97 -20.93
C PHE A 103 -0.62 7.94 -21.87
N ALA A 104 -1.68 8.68 -21.58
CA ALA A 104 -2.90 8.73 -22.39
C ALA A 104 -3.35 10.19 -22.65
N ASP A 105 -4.12 10.43 -23.71
CA ASP A 105 -4.72 11.75 -23.95
C ASP A 105 -5.99 11.92 -23.11
N LEU A 106 -5.81 12.54 -21.96
CA LEU A 106 -6.89 12.85 -21.03
C LEU A 106 -7.53 14.23 -21.27
N GLY A 107 -7.10 15.02 -22.25
CA GLY A 107 -7.50 16.42 -22.41
C GLY A 107 -9.02 16.63 -22.37
N HIS A 108 -9.74 15.71 -22.99
CA HIS A 108 -11.20 15.68 -23.12
C HIS A 108 -11.86 14.48 -22.42
N PHE A 109 -11.20 13.88 -21.44
CA PHE A 109 -11.68 12.68 -20.75
C PHE A 109 -13.13 12.79 -20.26
N ALA A 110 -13.52 13.94 -19.70
CA ALA A 110 -14.87 14.18 -19.19
C ALA A 110 -15.97 14.23 -20.27
N GLU A 111 -15.62 14.34 -21.56
CA GLU A 111 -16.58 14.24 -22.67
C GLU A 111 -16.96 12.79 -22.94
N ASP A 112 -15.97 11.89 -22.91
CA ASP A 112 -16.17 10.46 -23.18
C ASP A 112 -16.58 9.67 -21.94
N ALA A 113 -16.19 10.15 -20.76
CA ALA A 113 -16.39 9.51 -19.45
C ALA A 113 -16.87 10.51 -18.36
N PRO A 114 -17.94 11.30 -18.58
CA PRO A 114 -18.46 12.28 -17.60
C PRO A 114 -18.92 11.65 -16.28
N ASP A 115 -19.11 10.34 -16.27
CA ASP A 115 -19.67 9.55 -15.19
C ASP A 115 -18.65 8.59 -14.56
N LEU A 116 -17.34 8.87 -14.74
CA LEU A 116 -16.31 8.28 -13.90
C LEU A 116 -16.65 8.52 -12.41
N ILE A 117 -16.65 7.45 -11.62
CA ILE A 117 -16.83 7.54 -10.17
C ILE A 117 -15.47 7.82 -9.54
N SER A 118 -14.52 6.92 -9.74
CA SER A 118 -13.16 7.01 -9.24
C SER A 118 -12.28 5.95 -9.89
N GLY A 119 -10.98 5.98 -9.63
CA GLY A 119 -10.05 4.95 -10.07
C GLY A 119 -8.81 4.84 -9.20
N PHE A 120 -8.06 3.79 -9.45
CA PHE A 120 -6.80 3.49 -8.79
C PHE A 120 -5.75 3.15 -9.84
N VAL A 121 -4.55 3.70 -9.72
CA VAL A 121 -3.42 3.43 -10.62
C VAL A 121 -2.22 2.92 -9.84
N ASN A 122 -1.55 1.90 -10.37
CA ASN A 122 -0.24 1.41 -9.94
C ASN A 122 0.80 1.67 -11.04
N TYR A 123 2.04 1.92 -10.61
CA TYR A 123 3.17 2.16 -11.51
C TYR A 123 4.37 1.28 -11.13
N GLY A 124 4.89 0.54 -12.10
CA GLY A 124 6.05 -0.33 -11.93
C GLY A 124 7.15 -0.06 -12.93
N LYS A 125 8.40 -0.28 -12.51
CA LYS A 125 9.59 -0.06 -13.32
C LYS A 125 10.62 -1.15 -13.09
N ASN A 126 11.39 -1.48 -14.12
CA ASN A 126 12.54 -2.38 -13.98
C ASN A 126 13.89 -1.65 -13.77
N ASP A 127 13.85 -0.31 -13.83
CA ASP A 127 14.99 0.58 -13.61
C ASP A 127 14.53 1.79 -12.76
N PRO A 128 15.29 2.23 -11.74
CA PRO A 128 14.84 3.27 -10.82
C PRO A 128 14.76 4.65 -11.49
N ASP A 129 15.55 4.89 -12.54
CA ASP A 129 15.71 6.18 -13.22
C ASP A 129 14.92 6.25 -14.54
N ASN A 130 13.99 5.31 -14.75
CA ASN A 130 13.16 5.20 -15.96
C ASN A 130 13.97 4.94 -17.24
N TYR A 131 15.18 4.38 -17.14
CA TYR A 131 15.98 4.02 -18.32
C TYR A 131 15.63 2.64 -18.90
N GLY A 132 14.57 2.01 -18.43
CA GLY A 132 14.17 0.66 -18.81
C GLY A 132 12.72 0.59 -19.29
N ILE A 133 11.95 -0.32 -18.68
CA ILE A 133 10.55 -0.60 -19.00
C ILE A 133 9.68 -0.13 -17.84
N GLU A 134 8.59 0.51 -18.21
CA GLU A 134 7.56 1.03 -17.34
C GLU A 134 6.24 0.28 -17.57
N LEU A 135 5.49 0.06 -16.49
CA LEU A 135 4.16 -0.52 -16.49
C LEU A 135 3.20 0.41 -15.75
N VAL A 136 2.20 0.91 -16.44
CA VAL A 136 1.05 1.58 -15.84
C VAL A 136 -0.13 0.63 -15.87
N ASN A 137 -0.78 0.42 -14.72
CA ASN A 137 -2.08 -0.24 -14.65
C ASN A 137 -3.05 0.61 -13.85
N ALA A 138 -4.12 1.05 -14.49
CA ALA A 138 -5.23 1.70 -13.81
C ALA A 138 -6.52 0.89 -13.95
N ALA A 139 -7.38 1.00 -12.94
CA ALA A 139 -8.74 0.53 -12.98
C ALA A 139 -9.67 1.68 -12.59
N MET A 140 -10.71 1.90 -13.38
CA MET A 140 -11.67 2.99 -13.23
C MET A 140 -13.07 2.44 -13.06
N ILE A 141 -13.82 2.98 -12.10
CA ILE A 141 -15.15 2.53 -11.73
C ILE A 141 -16.21 3.37 -12.44
N PHE A 142 -17.13 2.69 -13.12
CA PHE A 142 -18.25 3.30 -13.83
C PHE A 142 -19.60 2.85 -13.25
N PRO A 143 -20.71 3.56 -13.55
CA PRO A 143 -22.02 3.24 -12.99
C PRO A 143 -22.57 1.88 -13.42
N SER A 144 -22.16 1.38 -14.59
CA SER A 144 -22.64 0.13 -15.15
C SER A 144 -21.63 -0.54 -16.08
N GLU A 145 -21.84 -1.81 -16.39
CA GLU A 145 -21.02 -2.58 -17.33
C GLU A 145 -21.15 -2.09 -18.78
N GLN A 146 -22.38 -1.74 -19.18
CA GLN A 146 -22.62 -1.13 -20.48
C GLN A 146 -21.79 0.15 -20.62
N ARG A 147 -21.78 0.99 -19.58
CA ARG A 147 -21.03 2.23 -19.61
C ARG A 147 -19.52 2.01 -19.67
N ALA A 148 -18.99 1.08 -18.86
CA ALA A 148 -17.58 0.72 -18.92
C ALA A 148 -17.17 0.28 -20.34
N THR A 149 -18.01 -0.54 -21.00
CA THR A 149 -17.79 -0.99 -22.38
C THR A 149 -17.75 0.18 -23.37
N GLU A 150 -18.72 1.09 -23.29
CA GLU A 150 -18.78 2.27 -24.17
C GLU A 150 -17.59 3.21 -23.94
N VAL A 151 -17.21 3.45 -22.69
CA VAL A 151 -16.11 4.32 -22.31
C VAL A 151 -14.76 3.76 -22.78
N ALA A 152 -14.50 2.47 -22.58
CA ALA A 152 -13.25 1.86 -23.04
C ALA A 152 -13.04 2.04 -24.56
N ALA A 153 -14.10 1.85 -25.35
CA ALA A 153 -14.06 2.06 -26.80
C ALA A 153 -13.94 3.55 -27.19
N ALA A 154 -14.51 4.46 -26.40
CA ALA A 154 -14.45 5.90 -26.66
C ALA A 154 -13.06 6.48 -26.34
N LEU A 155 -12.47 6.10 -25.20
CA LEU A 155 -11.13 6.51 -24.78
C LEU A 155 -10.07 6.00 -25.76
N GLU A 156 -10.12 4.73 -26.17
CA GLU A 156 -9.21 4.23 -27.22
C GLU A 156 -9.36 5.04 -28.51
N ARG A 157 -10.60 5.30 -28.96
CA ARG A 157 -10.80 6.03 -30.21
C ARG A 157 -10.17 7.42 -30.16
N ARG A 158 -10.20 8.06 -29.00
CA ARG A 158 -9.55 9.37 -28.79
C ARG A 158 -8.03 9.22 -28.85
N ASP A 159 -7.46 8.38 -28.00
CA ASP A 159 -6.01 8.16 -27.94
C ASP A 159 -5.45 7.78 -29.31
N PHE A 160 -6.09 6.84 -30.01
CA PHE A 160 -5.70 6.35 -31.32
C PHE A 160 -5.63 7.44 -32.41
N THR A 161 -6.32 8.57 -32.22
CA THR A 161 -6.35 9.67 -33.20
C THR A 161 -5.32 10.76 -32.94
N THR A 162 -4.54 10.65 -31.86
CA THR A 162 -3.55 11.66 -31.46
C THR A 162 -2.28 11.62 -32.32
N ASP A 163 -1.91 10.44 -32.84
CA ASP A 163 -0.78 10.25 -33.75
C ASP A 163 -1.20 9.41 -34.97
N PRO A 164 -1.10 9.94 -36.21
CA PRO A 164 -1.47 9.21 -37.42
C PRO A 164 -0.61 7.96 -37.70
N GLN A 165 0.50 7.77 -36.98
CA GLN A 165 1.35 6.57 -37.08
C GLN A 165 0.82 5.40 -36.25
N MET A 166 -0.07 5.64 -35.28
CA MET A 166 -0.62 4.59 -34.42
C MET A 166 -1.29 3.47 -35.22
N GLN A 167 -1.10 2.24 -34.75
CA GLN A 167 -1.71 1.06 -35.36
C GLN A 167 -2.45 0.27 -34.30
N ALA A 168 -3.66 -0.20 -34.64
CA ALA A 168 -4.43 -1.07 -33.78
C ALA A 168 -3.73 -2.43 -33.63
N VAL A 169 -3.82 -3.01 -32.43
CA VAL A 169 -3.17 -4.28 -32.07
C VAL A 169 -4.20 -5.18 -31.39
N ALA A 170 -4.24 -6.45 -31.76
CA ALA A 170 -5.06 -7.43 -31.06
C ALA A 170 -4.31 -7.95 -29.83
N ILE A 171 -5.00 -8.05 -28.69
CA ILE A 171 -4.46 -8.67 -27.48
C ILE A 171 -5.00 -10.11 -27.37
N PRO A 172 -4.14 -11.15 -27.43
CA PRO A 172 -4.54 -12.54 -27.30
C PRO A 172 -5.41 -12.80 -26.06
N ASN A 173 -6.43 -13.64 -26.18
CA ASN A 173 -7.40 -13.99 -25.12
C ASN A 173 -8.31 -12.84 -24.63
N TYR A 174 -8.10 -11.61 -25.09
CA TYR A 174 -8.87 -10.43 -24.70
C TYR A 174 -9.49 -9.74 -25.93
N PRO A 175 -10.49 -10.35 -26.60
CA PRO A 175 -11.06 -9.81 -27.83
C PRO A 175 -11.83 -8.49 -27.66
N GLN A 176 -12.16 -8.12 -26.42
CA GLN A 176 -12.76 -6.82 -26.08
C GLN A 176 -11.70 -5.75 -25.74
N ALA A 177 -10.41 -6.09 -25.79
CA ALA A 177 -9.35 -5.12 -25.61
C ALA A 177 -9.28 -4.20 -26.82
N HIS A 178 -9.21 -2.92 -26.52
CA HIS A 178 -8.98 -1.83 -27.44
C HIS A 178 -7.53 -1.39 -27.24
N ALA A 179 -6.65 -1.74 -28.19
CA ALA A 179 -5.23 -1.49 -28.02
C ALA A 179 -4.61 -0.92 -29.29
N HIS A 180 -3.64 -0.04 -29.07
CA HIS A 180 -2.81 0.49 -30.12
C HIS A 180 -1.35 0.56 -29.69
N TRP A 181 -0.48 0.70 -30.68
CA TRP A 181 0.94 0.93 -30.48
C TRP A 181 1.42 1.96 -31.50
N VAL A 182 2.58 2.56 -31.23
CA VAL A 182 3.23 3.50 -32.13
C VAL A 182 4.43 2.81 -32.78
N PRO A 183 4.45 2.47 -34.09
CA PRO A 183 5.53 1.70 -34.71
C PRO A 183 6.92 2.33 -34.69
N THR A 184 7.02 3.60 -34.29
CA THR A 184 8.28 4.33 -34.11
C THR A 184 8.75 4.36 -32.65
N GLN A 185 7.95 3.83 -31.73
CA GLN A 185 8.23 3.78 -30.30
C GLN A 185 7.94 2.37 -29.76
N GLN A 186 8.61 1.98 -28.68
CA GLN A 186 8.32 0.74 -27.98
C GLN A 186 7.30 0.99 -26.87
N VAL A 187 6.07 1.35 -27.27
CA VAL A 187 4.93 1.60 -26.38
C VAL A 187 3.67 0.92 -26.90
N ILE A 188 2.87 0.33 -26.01
CA ILE A 188 1.52 -0.18 -26.28
C ILE A 188 0.58 0.27 -25.17
N ASP A 189 -0.60 0.73 -25.56
CA ASP A 189 -1.66 1.14 -24.66
C ASP A 189 -2.89 0.27 -24.89
N VAL A 190 -3.55 -0.10 -23.79
CA VAL A 190 -4.67 -1.04 -23.81
C VAL A 190 -5.79 -0.55 -22.89
N TRP A 191 -6.95 -0.31 -23.48
CA TRP A 191 -8.21 -0.10 -22.78
C TRP A 191 -9.02 -1.39 -22.79
N TYR A 192 -9.44 -1.88 -21.62
CA TYR A 192 -10.19 -3.13 -21.50
C TYR A 192 -11.38 -3.01 -20.53
N PRO A 193 -12.63 -3.20 -20.99
CA PRO A 193 -13.79 -3.21 -20.11
C PRO A 193 -13.93 -4.56 -19.40
N VAL A 194 -14.26 -4.55 -18.10
CA VAL A 194 -14.58 -5.74 -17.31
C VAL A 194 -15.58 -5.43 -16.21
N GLY A 195 -16.79 -5.98 -16.30
CA GLY A 195 -17.88 -5.61 -15.40
C GLY A 195 -18.07 -4.08 -15.42
N ARG A 196 -18.18 -3.45 -14.25
CA ARG A 196 -18.28 -1.98 -14.14
C ARG A 196 -16.93 -1.25 -14.18
N LEU A 197 -15.86 -1.92 -14.58
CA LEU A 197 -14.52 -1.35 -14.60
C LEU A 197 -14.03 -1.13 -16.02
N VAL A 198 -13.27 -0.08 -16.22
CA VAL A 198 -12.36 0.06 -17.37
C VAL A 198 -10.94 -0.06 -16.86
N LEU A 199 -10.18 -0.99 -17.42
CA LEU A 199 -8.75 -1.11 -17.20
C LEU A 199 -8.00 -0.31 -18.26
N TYR A 200 -6.94 0.36 -17.83
CA TYR A 200 -5.92 0.92 -18.70
C TYR A 200 -4.59 0.26 -18.38
N THR A 201 -3.91 -0.27 -19.38
CA THR A 201 -2.55 -0.81 -19.27
C THR A 201 -1.65 -0.13 -20.29
N SER A 202 -0.55 0.46 -19.84
CA SER A 202 0.53 0.94 -20.71
C SER A 202 1.81 0.18 -20.42
N ILE A 203 2.49 -0.30 -21.46
CA ILE A 203 3.88 -0.78 -21.39
C ILE A 203 4.72 0.16 -22.22
N TYR A 204 5.67 0.84 -21.58
CA TYR A 204 6.60 1.72 -22.26
C TYR A 204 8.06 1.30 -21.98
N ASP A 205 8.76 0.82 -23.00
CA ASP A 205 10.19 0.52 -22.95
C ASP A 205 10.99 1.73 -23.47
N GLN A 206 11.35 2.60 -22.53
CA GLN A 206 12.14 3.81 -22.77
C GLN A 206 13.49 3.48 -23.41
N ALA A 207 14.13 2.38 -23.00
CA ALA A 207 15.42 1.96 -23.55
C ALA A 207 15.33 1.65 -25.04
N LYS A 208 14.40 0.79 -25.44
CA LYS A 208 14.19 0.42 -26.84
C LYS A 208 13.77 1.64 -27.65
N SER A 209 12.85 2.47 -27.15
CA SER A 209 12.45 3.72 -27.80
C SER A 209 13.63 4.67 -28.04
N TYR A 210 14.47 4.90 -27.03
CA TYR A 210 15.65 5.78 -27.14
C TYR A 210 16.62 5.30 -28.23
N PHE A 211 16.80 3.99 -28.38
CA PHE A 211 17.65 3.41 -29.42
C PHE A 211 16.92 3.16 -30.76
N ASN A 212 15.69 3.68 -30.94
CA ASN A 212 14.85 3.46 -32.12
C ASN A 212 14.66 1.97 -32.45
N LYS A 213 14.51 1.14 -31.42
CA LYS A 213 14.22 -0.29 -31.53
C LYS A 213 12.75 -0.53 -31.23
N VAL A 214 12.13 -1.40 -32.04
CA VAL A 214 10.73 -1.81 -31.86
C VAL A 214 10.60 -3.33 -31.93
N ASP A 215 9.70 -3.86 -31.11
CA ASP A 215 9.44 -5.27 -30.89
C ASP A 215 8.00 -5.42 -30.38
N LEU A 216 7.05 -5.34 -31.32
CA LEU A 216 5.62 -5.49 -31.04
C LEU A 216 5.28 -6.83 -30.35
N PRO A 217 5.85 -7.99 -30.74
CA PRO A 217 5.59 -9.25 -30.05
C PRO A 217 5.88 -9.20 -28.54
N ASP A 218 6.97 -8.54 -28.12
CA ASP A 218 7.30 -8.34 -26.70
C ASP A 218 6.27 -7.44 -25.99
N LEU A 219 5.86 -6.33 -26.62
CA LEU A 219 4.81 -5.44 -26.08
C LEU A 219 3.48 -6.19 -25.87
N VAL A 220 3.02 -6.92 -26.90
CA VAL A 220 1.79 -7.72 -26.83
C VAL A 220 1.89 -8.79 -25.75
N ALA A 221 3.03 -9.47 -25.62
CA ALA A 221 3.22 -10.49 -24.60
C ALA A 221 3.16 -9.91 -23.17
N ARG A 222 3.73 -8.71 -22.95
CA ARG A 222 3.68 -8.02 -21.65
C ARG A 222 2.29 -7.50 -21.32
N ALA A 223 1.62 -6.86 -22.28
CA ALA A 223 0.24 -6.40 -22.12
C ALA A 223 -0.70 -7.57 -21.80
N THR A 224 -0.57 -8.69 -22.53
CA THR A 224 -1.34 -9.92 -22.27
C THR A 224 -1.07 -10.45 -20.86
N ARG A 225 0.19 -10.54 -20.44
CA ARG A 225 0.57 -10.95 -19.08
C ARG A 225 -0.04 -10.05 -18.00
N SER A 226 -0.12 -8.74 -18.26
CA SER A 226 -0.78 -7.79 -17.38
C SER A 226 -2.26 -8.13 -17.22
N LEU A 227 -2.99 -8.25 -18.33
CA LEU A 227 -4.42 -8.59 -18.28
C LEU A 227 -4.67 -9.97 -17.65
N ASP A 228 -3.81 -10.97 -17.91
CA ASP A 228 -3.87 -12.33 -17.32
C ASP A 228 -3.84 -12.30 -15.78
N LYS A 229 -3.27 -11.25 -15.19
CA LYS A 229 -3.14 -11.08 -13.74
C LYS A 229 -4.16 -10.11 -13.18
N VAL A 230 -4.35 -8.98 -13.85
CA VAL A 230 -5.24 -7.91 -13.38
C VAL A 230 -6.70 -8.32 -13.50
N VAL A 231 -7.14 -8.87 -14.64
CA VAL A 231 -8.55 -9.21 -14.89
C VAL A 231 -9.10 -10.20 -13.85
N PRO A 232 -8.43 -11.34 -13.55
CA PRO A 232 -8.91 -12.26 -12.50
C PRO A 232 -8.84 -11.69 -11.07
N ALA A 233 -8.01 -10.67 -10.82
CA ALA A 233 -7.89 -10.04 -9.51
C ALA A 233 -9.02 -9.04 -9.29
N VAL A 234 -9.24 -8.11 -10.23
CA VAL A 234 -10.28 -7.06 -10.13
C VAL A 234 -11.69 -7.61 -10.26
N THR A 235 -11.90 -8.77 -10.88
CA THR A 235 -13.22 -9.42 -10.91
C THR A 235 -13.70 -9.92 -9.54
N LYS A 236 -12.81 -9.99 -8.55
CA LYS A 236 -13.17 -10.28 -7.14
C LYS A 236 -13.66 -9.04 -6.41
N PHE A 237 -13.38 -7.84 -6.93
CA PHE A 237 -13.94 -6.60 -6.42
C PHE A 237 -15.41 -6.51 -6.79
N THR A 238 -16.26 -6.17 -5.82
CA THR A 238 -17.67 -5.86 -6.06
C THR A 238 -17.88 -4.36 -5.88
N PRO A 239 -17.99 -3.59 -6.99
CA PRO A 239 -18.24 -2.17 -6.92
C PRO A 239 -19.55 -1.87 -6.20
N THR A 240 -19.50 -0.94 -5.28
CA THR A 240 -20.66 -0.41 -4.58
C THR A 240 -21.58 0.28 -5.57
N PRO A 241 -22.91 0.05 -5.51
CA PRO A 241 -23.85 0.84 -6.29
C PRO A 241 -23.67 2.35 -6.04
N PRO A 242 -23.71 3.21 -7.07
CA PRO A 242 -23.44 4.64 -6.91
C PRO A 242 -24.31 5.33 -5.84
N ASP A 243 -25.57 4.91 -5.72
CA ASP A 243 -26.54 5.41 -4.73
C ASP A 243 -26.28 4.92 -3.29
N LYS A 244 -25.29 4.03 -3.11
CA LYS A 244 -24.89 3.43 -1.82
C LYS A 244 -23.47 3.78 -1.38
N LEU A 245 -22.74 4.58 -2.16
CA LEU A 245 -21.38 4.99 -1.83
C LEU A 245 -21.30 5.73 -0.50
N MET A 246 -22.25 6.65 -0.24
CA MET A 246 -22.34 7.42 1.00
C MET A 246 -22.64 6.58 2.25
N ASP A 247 -23.07 5.33 2.08
CA ASP A 247 -23.39 4.44 3.19
C ASP A 247 -22.21 3.55 3.61
N GLN A 248 -21.13 3.49 2.81
CA GLN A 248 -19.97 2.67 3.13
C GLN A 248 -19.18 3.26 4.29
N PRO A 249 -18.60 2.42 5.16
CA PRO A 249 -17.64 2.89 6.17
C PRO A 249 -16.38 3.40 5.48
N VAL A 250 -15.85 4.50 6.00
CA VAL A 250 -14.59 5.11 5.54
C VAL A 250 -13.38 4.26 5.94
N ASP A 251 -13.47 3.58 7.08
CA ASP A 251 -12.32 2.97 7.72
C ASP A 251 -12.51 1.47 7.88
N ILE A 252 -11.61 0.71 7.26
CA ILE A 252 -11.60 -0.75 7.33
C ILE A 252 -10.87 -1.17 8.61
N ASP A 253 -11.59 -1.88 9.47
CA ASP A 253 -11.10 -2.39 10.77
C ASP A 253 -10.59 -1.31 11.75
N GLY A 254 -11.01 -0.05 11.58
CA GLY A 254 -10.62 1.06 12.47
C GLY A 254 -9.15 1.47 12.34
N MET A 255 -8.53 1.21 11.18
CA MET A 255 -7.12 1.49 10.95
C MET A 255 -6.83 2.99 10.82
N LEU A 256 -7.59 3.76 10.03
CA LEU A 256 -7.41 5.22 9.93
C LEU A 256 -7.70 5.93 11.24
N GLY A 257 -8.70 5.47 11.98
CA GLY A 257 -9.03 5.96 13.31
C GLY A 257 -7.89 5.79 14.33
N ARG A 258 -7.00 4.81 14.08
CA ARG A 258 -5.78 4.54 14.85
C ARG A 258 -4.54 5.25 14.29
N THR A 259 -4.67 6.07 13.26
CA THR A 259 -3.54 6.77 12.63
C THR A 259 -3.57 8.25 12.99
N MET A 260 -2.39 8.82 13.25
CA MET A 260 -2.24 10.27 13.37
C MET A 260 -2.75 10.95 12.10
N VAL A 261 -3.61 11.96 12.25
CA VAL A 261 -4.09 12.76 11.11
C VAL A 261 -2.98 13.65 10.58
N ARG A 262 -3.10 14.05 9.31
CA ARG A 262 -2.23 15.07 8.72
C ARG A 262 -2.33 16.38 9.50
N PRO A 263 -1.21 17.09 9.72
CA PRO A 263 -1.22 18.41 10.33
C PRO A 263 -1.93 19.40 9.40
N GLN A 264 -2.82 20.24 9.92
CA GLN A 264 -3.59 21.19 9.09
C GLN A 264 -2.72 22.20 8.33
N ALA A 265 -1.54 22.53 8.86
CA ALA A 265 -0.62 23.49 8.26
C ALA A 265 0.28 22.90 7.17
N ALA A 266 0.34 21.58 7.05
CA ALA A 266 1.22 20.91 6.10
C ALA A 266 0.56 20.91 4.70
N GLN A 267 1.33 21.30 3.68
CA GLN A 267 0.89 21.38 2.29
C GLN A 267 1.88 20.61 1.41
N GLY A 268 1.37 19.78 0.50
CA GLY A 268 2.17 19.07 -0.50
C GLY A 268 2.98 17.87 0.02
N GLU A 269 2.98 17.58 1.33
CA GLU A 269 3.65 16.39 1.90
C GLU A 269 2.98 15.06 1.49
N TRP A 270 1.68 15.09 1.16
CA TRP A 270 0.93 13.88 0.78
C TRP A 270 0.19 14.08 -0.53
N LEU A 271 0.42 13.15 -1.47
CA LEU A 271 -0.27 13.11 -2.76
C LEU A 271 -1.59 12.34 -2.69
N ASN A 272 -1.58 11.18 -2.05
CA ASN A 272 -2.81 10.39 -1.86
C ASN A 272 -3.69 10.97 -0.76
N PRO A 273 -5.01 10.77 -0.82
CA PRO A 273 -5.89 10.92 0.34
C PRO A 273 -5.53 9.89 1.43
N PRO A 274 -6.01 10.08 2.66
CA PRO A 274 -5.83 9.09 3.72
C PRO A 274 -6.52 7.78 3.37
N GLY A 275 -5.83 6.64 3.47
CA GLY A 275 -6.43 5.36 3.06
C GLY A 275 -5.96 4.12 3.80
N VAL A 276 -6.74 3.04 3.66
CA VAL A 276 -6.48 1.71 4.25
C VAL A 276 -6.43 0.63 3.17
N TYR A 277 -5.39 -0.19 3.26
CA TYR A 277 -5.17 -1.30 2.36
C TYR A 277 -4.93 -2.60 3.14
N THR A 278 -5.12 -3.73 2.48
CA THR A 278 -4.60 -5.02 2.95
C THR A 278 -3.08 -4.94 3.07
N GLY A 279 -2.50 -5.83 3.87
CA GLY A 279 -1.06 -5.86 4.09
C GLY A 279 -0.29 -5.94 2.78
N LEU A 280 -0.59 -6.88 1.88
CA LEU A 280 0.15 -6.96 0.62
C LEU A 280 -0.05 -5.75 -0.30
N GLN A 281 -1.26 -5.19 -0.40
CA GLN A 281 -1.48 -4.03 -1.27
C GLN A 281 -0.87 -2.73 -0.73
N GLY A 282 -0.59 -2.64 0.57
CA GLY A 282 0.20 -1.53 1.12
C GLY A 282 1.60 -1.39 0.51
N LEU A 283 2.17 -2.47 -0.05
CA LEU A 283 3.47 -2.44 -0.75
C LEU A 283 3.43 -1.63 -2.05
N ALA A 284 2.25 -1.29 -2.58
CA ALA A 284 2.13 -0.40 -3.72
C ALA A 284 2.66 1.01 -3.42
N PHE A 285 2.65 1.39 -2.14
CA PHE A 285 3.17 2.64 -1.61
C PHE A 285 4.57 2.47 -0.99
N ASP A 286 5.31 1.41 -1.33
CA ASP A 286 6.68 1.20 -0.88
C ASP A 286 7.66 1.37 -2.04
N SER A 287 8.85 1.92 -1.78
CA SER A 287 9.86 2.16 -2.82
C SER A 287 10.67 0.90 -3.15
N ASP A 288 10.81 -0.02 -2.18
CA ASP A 288 11.58 -1.25 -2.27
C ASP A 288 10.68 -2.49 -1.99
N PRO A 289 9.54 -2.66 -2.72
CA PRO A 289 8.43 -3.54 -2.33
C PRO A 289 8.83 -5.01 -2.19
N ALA A 290 9.82 -5.47 -2.95
CA ALA A 290 10.32 -6.84 -2.90
C ALA A 290 11.07 -7.16 -1.60
N ASP A 291 11.82 -6.20 -1.06
CA ASP A 291 12.52 -6.37 0.22
C ASP A 291 11.54 -6.19 1.38
N THR A 292 10.64 -5.22 1.28
CA THR A 292 9.61 -4.97 2.28
C THR A 292 8.65 -6.15 2.44
N ARG A 293 8.27 -6.80 1.33
CA ARG A 293 7.42 -8.02 1.36
C ARG A 293 7.98 -9.11 2.26
N LYS A 294 9.30 -9.36 2.22
CA LYS A 294 9.93 -10.47 2.96
C LYS A 294 9.66 -10.37 4.45
N TRP A 295 9.83 -9.19 5.02
CA TRP A 295 9.62 -8.99 6.45
C TRP A 295 8.13 -8.76 6.78
N TRP A 296 7.34 -8.15 5.88
CA TRP A 296 5.88 -8.03 6.05
C TRP A 296 5.21 -9.40 6.17
N GLU A 297 5.60 -10.35 5.33
CA GLU A 297 5.10 -11.72 5.40
C GLU A 297 5.56 -12.44 6.69
N ALA A 298 6.81 -12.22 7.13
CA ALA A 298 7.34 -12.83 8.35
C ALA A 298 6.58 -12.38 9.62
N VAL A 299 6.30 -11.08 9.73
CA VAL A 299 5.53 -10.51 10.86
C VAL A 299 4.01 -10.59 10.64
N GLY A 300 3.58 -11.07 9.47
CA GLY A 300 2.18 -11.27 9.11
C GLY A 300 1.38 -9.97 9.09
N VAL A 301 1.87 -8.96 8.36
CA VAL A 301 1.13 -7.72 8.13
C VAL A 301 -0.16 -8.02 7.38
N ASP A 302 -1.31 -7.68 7.96
CA ASP A 302 -2.63 -7.90 7.35
C ASP A 302 -3.34 -6.59 6.95
N ARG A 303 -2.93 -5.45 7.52
CA ARG A 303 -3.40 -4.10 7.17
C ARG A 303 -2.26 -3.11 7.12
N PHE A 304 -2.43 -2.15 6.22
CA PHE A 304 -1.62 -0.96 6.06
C PHE A 304 -2.57 0.25 6.03
N ALA A 305 -2.19 1.33 6.69
CA ALA A 305 -2.89 2.60 6.60
C ALA A 305 -1.88 3.74 6.47
N ASP A 306 -2.21 4.71 5.63
CA ASP A 306 -1.47 5.95 5.49
C ASP A 306 -2.41 7.13 5.69
N TYR A 307 -2.06 7.98 6.65
CA TYR A 307 -2.75 9.25 6.86
C TYR A 307 -1.73 10.36 7.12
N GLY A 308 -1.47 10.71 8.38
CA GLY A 308 -0.35 11.57 8.77
C GLY A 308 0.91 10.77 9.09
N ASN A 309 0.73 9.51 9.50
CA ASN A 309 1.79 8.52 9.70
C ASN A 309 1.40 7.23 8.97
N LEU A 310 2.39 6.39 8.71
CA LEU A 310 2.17 5.01 8.27
C LEU A 310 1.86 4.15 9.49
N VAL A 311 0.84 3.29 9.38
CA VAL A 311 0.48 2.30 10.41
C VAL A 311 0.28 0.93 9.77
N ILE A 312 0.89 -0.10 10.35
CA ILE A 312 0.66 -1.50 9.98
C ILE A 312 0.05 -2.28 11.15
N ARG A 313 -0.78 -3.27 10.82
CA ARG A 313 -1.26 -4.27 11.77
C ARG A 313 -0.58 -5.60 11.48
N THR A 314 0.14 -6.10 12.47
CA THR A 314 0.86 -7.38 12.42
C THR A 314 0.01 -8.52 12.99
N ARG A 315 0.46 -9.76 12.80
CA ARG A 315 -0.25 -10.96 13.29
C ARG A 315 -0.53 -10.91 14.79
N ASP A 316 0.46 -10.50 15.57
CA ASP A 316 0.47 -10.52 17.04
C ASP A 316 1.45 -9.49 17.63
N ALA A 317 1.40 -9.31 18.95
CA ALA A 317 2.20 -8.29 19.62
C ALA A 317 3.71 -8.61 19.64
N ALA A 318 4.10 -9.88 19.51
CA ALA A 318 5.50 -10.25 19.39
C ALA A 318 6.03 -9.84 18.00
N ALA A 319 5.27 -10.16 16.95
CA ALA A 319 5.56 -9.74 15.58
C ALA A 319 5.62 -8.21 15.43
N ALA A 320 4.77 -7.48 16.16
CA ALA A 320 4.81 -6.01 16.19
C ALA A 320 6.14 -5.46 16.73
N LYS A 321 6.74 -6.10 17.75
CA LYS A 321 8.04 -5.71 18.29
C LYS A 321 9.15 -5.92 17.28
N ASP A 322 9.14 -7.05 16.57
CA ASP A 322 10.11 -7.35 15.52
C ASP A 322 10.02 -6.33 14.37
N ALA A 323 8.79 -5.90 14.03
CA ALA A 323 8.54 -4.92 12.97
C ALA A 323 9.01 -3.50 13.29
N VAL A 324 9.15 -3.10 14.56
CA VAL A 324 9.61 -1.73 14.93
C VAL A 324 10.99 -1.44 14.36
N GLU A 325 11.91 -2.40 14.43
CA GLU A 325 13.27 -2.20 13.93
C GLU A 325 13.31 -2.02 12.40
N GLU A 326 12.59 -2.88 11.67
CA GLU A 326 12.53 -2.80 10.21
C GLU A 326 11.88 -1.47 9.77
N LEU A 327 10.79 -1.09 10.44
CA LEU A 327 10.05 0.12 10.13
C LEU A 327 10.79 1.40 10.56
N ALA A 328 11.66 1.38 11.57
CA ALA A 328 12.54 2.51 11.88
C ALA A 328 13.64 2.72 10.81
N GLY A 329 13.81 1.77 9.88
CA GLY A 329 14.75 1.83 8.78
C GLY A 329 15.97 0.92 9.00
N SER A 330 16.33 0.14 7.98
CA SER A 330 17.45 -0.82 8.04
C SER A 330 18.80 -0.18 8.41
N ALA A 331 19.58 -0.84 9.27
CA ALA A 331 20.91 -0.37 9.71
C ALA A 331 21.92 -0.16 8.57
N LYS A 332 21.65 -0.66 7.35
CA LYS A 332 22.48 -0.42 6.15
C LYS A 332 22.37 1.01 5.62
N LYS A 333 21.19 1.64 5.73
CA LYS A 333 20.89 2.97 5.18
C LYS A 333 20.60 4.00 6.29
N PHE A 334 20.61 3.57 7.55
CA PHE A 334 20.18 4.36 8.69
C PHE A 334 21.14 4.20 9.88
N LYS A 335 21.34 5.28 10.65
CA LYS A 335 22.06 5.26 11.93
C LYS A 335 21.12 5.61 13.09
N PRO A 336 21.36 5.10 14.32
CA PRO A 336 20.53 5.43 15.47
C PRO A 336 20.46 6.94 15.78
N ALA A 337 19.29 7.39 16.20
CA ALA A 337 19.03 8.72 16.74
C ALA A 337 18.40 8.60 18.15
N ALA A 338 18.34 9.70 18.89
CA ALA A 338 17.76 9.69 20.22
C ALA A 338 16.27 9.30 20.18
N ALA A 339 15.83 8.48 21.14
CA ALA A 339 14.41 8.19 21.33
C ALA A 339 13.64 9.44 21.80
N PRO A 340 12.32 9.52 21.57
CA PRO A 340 11.49 10.61 22.09
C PRO A 340 11.51 10.67 23.61
N LYS A 341 11.30 11.87 24.15
CA LYS A 341 11.19 12.09 25.59
C LYS A 341 10.02 11.26 26.16
N ASN A 342 10.29 10.53 27.25
CA ASN A 342 9.29 9.70 27.95
C ASN A 342 8.71 8.53 27.12
N LEU A 343 9.28 8.22 25.95
CA LEU A 343 8.91 7.06 25.12
C LEU A 343 10.15 6.25 24.71
N PRO A 344 10.83 5.57 25.66
CA PRO A 344 12.10 4.88 25.39
C PRO A 344 11.96 3.64 24.50
N ILE A 345 10.74 3.14 24.29
CA ILE A 345 10.46 1.98 23.43
C ILE A 345 10.42 2.35 21.93
N ALA A 346 10.29 3.64 21.60
CA ALA A 346 10.31 4.08 20.22
C ALA A 346 11.74 4.10 19.68
N GLN A 347 11.94 3.55 18.48
CA GLN A 347 13.23 3.57 17.80
C GLN A 347 13.24 4.69 16.77
N CYS A 348 14.17 5.63 16.91
CA CYS A 348 14.41 6.69 15.93
C CYS A 348 15.75 6.47 15.21
N ARG A 349 15.78 6.71 13.91
CA ARG A 349 16.99 6.61 13.08
C ARG A 349 17.07 7.79 12.10
N GLU A 350 18.30 8.15 11.75
CA GLU A 350 18.62 9.14 10.72
C GLU A 350 19.03 8.42 9.43
N TYR A 351 18.41 8.78 8.32
CA TYR A 351 18.76 8.30 6.99
C TYR A 351 20.14 8.83 6.59
N THR A 352 20.99 7.93 6.10
CA THR A 352 22.33 8.23 5.61
C THR A 352 22.62 7.55 4.27
N GLY A 353 21.56 7.12 3.57
CA GLY A 353 21.68 6.45 2.27
C GLY A 353 21.82 7.44 1.10
N PRO A 354 21.94 6.90 -0.13
CA PRO A 354 22.23 7.70 -1.33
C PRO A 354 20.99 8.34 -1.98
N VAL A 355 19.77 8.00 -1.53
CA VAL A 355 18.53 8.52 -2.14
C VAL A 355 18.44 10.03 -1.88
N GLN A 356 18.41 10.80 -2.96
CA GLN A 356 18.25 12.25 -2.86
C GLN A 356 16.84 12.58 -2.40
N GLN A 357 16.72 13.64 -1.57
CA GLN A 357 15.44 14.11 -1.03
C GLN A 357 14.67 13.07 -0.20
N ALA A 358 15.32 12.00 0.24
CA ALA A 358 14.74 11.12 1.25
C ALA A 358 14.54 11.90 2.55
N ILE A 359 13.39 11.69 3.20
CA ILE A 359 13.11 12.27 4.51
C ILE A 359 14.22 11.87 5.47
N ARG A 360 14.67 12.81 6.32
CA ARG A 360 15.89 12.60 7.10
C ARG A 360 15.72 11.70 8.33
N PHE A 361 14.64 11.81 9.10
CA PHE A 361 14.46 11.07 10.35
C PHE A 361 13.20 10.21 10.32
N TYR A 362 13.32 8.98 10.81
CA TYR A 362 12.22 8.03 10.92
C TYR A 362 12.17 7.52 12.34
N CYS A 363 10.97 7.46 12.91
CA CYS A 363 10.74 6.88 14.22
C CYS A 363 9.62 5.86 14.12
N ALA A 364 9.79 4.71 14.77
CA ALA A 364 8.78 3.66 14.84
C ALA A 364 8.49 3.26 16.29
N VAL A 365 7.25 2.88 16.56
CA VAL A 365 6.78 2.40 17.86
C VAL A 365 5.64 1.40 17.67
N ASN A 366 5.50 0.46 18.59
CA ASN A 366 4.36 -0.46 18.61
C ASN A 366 3.52 -0.31 19.89
N GLN A 367 2.26 -0.76 19.78
CA GLN A 367 1.35 -0.96 20.90
C GLN A 367 0.40 -2.11 20.51
N GLY A 368 0.37 -3.16 21.33
CA GLY A 368 -0.30 -4.41 20.96
C GLY A 368 0.25 -4.93 19.62
N ARG A 369 -0.65 -5.12 18.65
CA ARG A 369 -0.32 -5.64 17.31
C ARG A 369 -0.06 -4.55 16.25
N TYR A 370 -0.21 -3.29 16.63
CA TYR A 370 -0.09 -2.14 15.73
C TYR A 370 1.31 -1.55 15.83
N VAL A 371 1.87 -1.18 14.68
CA VAL A 371 3.16 -0.49 14.57
C VAL A 371 2.95 0.77 13.75
N GLY A 372 3.40 1.91 14.26
CA GLY A 372 3.37 3.19 13.57
C GLY A 372 4.77 3.64 13.18
N GLN A 373 4.87 4.37 12.08
CA GLN A 373 6.07 5.07 11.64
C GLN A 373 5.74 6.52 11.36
N SER A 374 6.55 7.42 11.91
CA SER A 374 6.58 8.82 11.50
C SER A 374 7.89 9.11 10.79
N ALA A 375 7.84 9.98 9.79
CA ALA A 375 9.03 10.52 9.13
C ALA A 375 8.97 12.05 9.11
N ALA A 376 10.11 12.72 9.34
CA ALA A 376 10.24 14.17 9.22
C ALA A 376 11.69 14.61 8.96
N GLU A 377 11.86 15.85 8.45
CA GLU A 377 13.18 16.45 8.24
C GLU A 377 13.90 16.83 9.54
N GLN A 378 13.15 17.05 10.61
CA GLN A 378 13.66 17.41 11.93
C GLN A 378 13.39 16.26 12.90
N LEU A 379 14.42 15.85 13.66
CA LEU A 379 14.29 14.76 14.63
C LEU A 379 13.19 15.02 15.66
N LEU A 380 13.10 16.26 16.18
CA LEU A 380 12.07 16.62 17.15
C LEU A 380 10.66 16.44 16.57
N ASP A 381 10.47 16.76 15.29
CA ASP A 381 9.17 16.63 14.65
C ASP A 381 8.76 15.15 14.51
N ALA A 382 9.69 14.30 14.04
CA ALA A 382 9.47 12.85 13.99
C ALA A 382 9.18 12.28 15.39
N GLN A 383 9.92 12.72 16.42
CA GLN A 383 9.71 12.31 17.80
C GLN A 383 8.34 12.71 18.36
N GLN A 384 7.84 13.90 18.01
CA GLN A 384 6.52 14.36 18.43
C GLN A 384 5.40 13.62 17.69
N ARG A 385 5.53 13.42 16.37
CA ARG A 385 4.59 12.63 15.56
C ARG A 385 4.48 11.19 16.07
N ILE A 386 5.59 10.51 16.37
CA ILE A 386 5.56 9.13 16.88
C ILE A 386 5.00 9.04 18.31
N SER A 387 5.23 10.05 19.14
CA SER A 387 4.66 10.12 20.50
C SER A 387 3.15 10.30 20.46
N ALA A 388 2.64 11.14 19.54
CA ALA A 388 1.21 11.27 19.29
C ALA A 388 0.61 9.93 18.82
N GLN A 389 1.28 9.25 17.89
CA GLN A 389 0.86 7.95 17.36
C GLN A 389 0.76 6.88 18.45
N TYR A 390 1.74 6.80 19.35
CA TYR A 390 1.69 5.87 20.47
C TYR A 390 0.50 6.16 21.40
N ALA A 391 0.26 7.43 21.73
CA ALA A 391 -0.88 7.83 22.55
C ALA A 391 -2.24 7.49 21.90
N ILE A 392 -2.35 7.59 20.57
CA ILE A 392 -3.52 7.15 19.81
C ILE A 392 -3.75 5.66 20.00
N PHE A 393 -2.71 4.83 19.83
CA PHE A 393 -2.84 3.38 20.01
C PHE A 393 -3.28 3.01 21.43
N VAL A 394 -2.65 3.59 22.46
CA VAL A 394 -2.99 3.29 23.86
C VAL A 394 -4.43 3.67 24.21
N LYS A 395 -4.97 4.76 23.63
CA LYS A 395 -6.36 5.17 23.85
C LYS A 395 -7.33 4.28 23.09
N ALA A 396 -7.00 3.90 21.85
CA ALA A 396 -7.84 3.04 21.01
C ALA A 396 -7.94 1.59 21.51
N ASP A 397 -7.01 1.14 22.36
CA ASP A 397 -7.08 -0.19 22.99
C ASP A 397 -7.95 -0.22 24.26
N LYS A 398 -8.39 0.94 24.76
CA LYS A 398 -9.25 1.07 25.95
C LYS A 398 -10.74 1.19 25.61
N GLU A 399 -11.07 1.39 24.34
CA GLU A 399 -12.41 1.42 23.77
C GLU A 399 -12.79 0.03 23.25
#